data_AF-A0A916DZN2-F1
#
_entry.id   AF-A0A916DZN2-F1
#
_cell.length_a   1.000
_cell.length_b   1.000
_cell.length_c   1.000
_cell.angle_alpha   90.00
_cell.angle_beta   90.00
_cell.angle_gamma   90.00
#
_symmetry.space_group_name_H-M   'P 1'
#
loop_
_entity.id
_entity.type
_entity.pdbx_description
1 polymer ?
#
loop_
_entity_poly.entity_id
_entity_poly.type
_entity_poly.pdbx_seq_one_letter_code
_entity_poly.pdbx_strand_id
1 'polypeptide(L)'
;MDEPGTYGACHDIRKYLSLRPNNAEENFFLRINKDIEENWYSTFHLGRDKLSGMLKEICNITGIDCTNRRIVNHSLRKRTAQKLNDEGLDSQAIMNVTLHRSIAGLNAYRTQNEKQKLDIAKLTLPGISKDISMQENLEKSAEDLNTEQRIENLSSQEETKTEPFTEIQNITIPLKLI
;
A
#
# COMPACT_ATOMS: atom_id res chain seq x y z
N MET A 1 1.34 -0.26 13.42
CA MET A 1 0.20 -0.82 14.17
C MET A 1 -1.02 -0.01 13.80
N ASP A 2 -2.18 -0.65 13.65
CA ASP A 2 -3.43 0.07 13.36
C ASP A 2 -3.72 1.10 14.47
N GLU A 3 -4.31 2.23 14.12
CA GLU A 3 -4.77 3.21 15.11
C GLU A 3 -5.83 2.58 16.04
N PRO A 4 -5.85 2.95 17.34
CA PRO A 4 -6.85 2.43 18.27
C PRO A 4 -8.28 2.72 17.79
N GLY A 5 -9.10 1.68 17.60
CA GLY A 5 -10.48 1.79 17.12
C GLY A 5 -10.68 1.49 15.63
N THR A 6 -9.60 1.25 14.87
CA THR A 6 -9.67 0.95 13.44
C THR A 6 -9.48 -0.55 13.17
N TYR A 7 -10.43 -1.15 12.45
CA TYR A 7 -10.33 -2.51 11.94
C TYR A 7 -9.47 -2.52 10.67
N GLY A 8 -8.14 -2.50 10.86
CA GLY A 8 -7.16 -2.55 9.79
C GLY A 8 -6.65 -3.97 9.49
N ALA A 9 -5.75 -4.09 8.52
CA ALA A 9 -5.20 -5.38 8.10
C ALA A 9 -4.48 -6.12 9.24
N CYS A 10 -3.84 -5.41 10.19
CA CYS A 10 -3.22 -6.07 11.34
C CYS A 10 -4.27 -6.65 12.30
N HIS A 11 -5.43 -5.99 12.45
CA HIS A 11 -6.57 -6.55 13.19
C HIS A 11 -7.07 -7.84 12.52
N ASP A 12 -7.28 -7.82 11.21
CA ASP A 12 -7.80 -8.99 10.48
C ASP A 12 -6.86 -10.19 10.56
N ILE A 13 -5.55 -9.97 10.44
CA ILE A 13 -4.54 -11.04 10.60
C ILE A 13 -4.56 -11.60 12.02
N ARG A 14 -4.69 -10.74 13.05
CA ARG A 14 -4.78 -11.22 14.44
C ARG A 14 -6.04 -12.04 14.67
N LYS A 15 -7.18 -11.60 14.13
CA LYS A 15 -8.45 -12.35 14.19
C LYS A 15 -8.31 -13.69 13.48
N TYR A 16 -7.72 -13.72 12.28
CA TYR A 16 -7.42 -14.95 11.55
C TYR A 16 -6.59 -15.93 12.39
N LEU A 17 -5.50 -15.46 13.00
CA LEU A 17 -4.64 -16.29 13.84
C LEU A 17 -5.35 -16.80 15.09
N SER A 18 -6.25 -16.02 15.70
CA SER A 18 -7.04 -16.47 16.87
C SER A 18 -8.07 -17.55 16.53
N LEU A 19 -8.52 -17.60 15.28
CA LEU A 19 -9.48 -18.59 14.78
C LEU A 19 -8.80 -19.82 14.17
N ARG A 20 -7.45 -19.83 14.13
CA ARG A 20 -6.68 -20.92 13.55
C ARG A 20 -6.75 -22.16 14.45
N PRO A 21 -7.10 -23.36 13.92
CA PRO A 21 -7.06 -24.60 14.69
C PRO A 21 -5.63 -24.94 15.16
N ASN A 22 -5.49 -25.44 16.39
CA ASN A 22 -4.20 -25.80 16.98
C ASN A 22 -3.45 -26.91 16.22
N ASN A 23 -4.19 -27.79 15.54
CA ASN A 23 -3.66 -28.92 14.75
C ASN A 23 -3.62 -28.64 13.24
N ALA A 24 -3.68 -27.38 12.83
CA ALA A 24 -3.56 -27.01 11.43
C ALA A 24 -2.13 -27.20 10.89
N GLU A 25 -2.03 -27.45 9.59
CA GLU A 25 -0.74 -27.50 8.87
C GLU A 25 0.05 -26.18 9.02
N GLU A 26 1.35 -26.16 8.72
CA GLU A 26 2.19 -24.96 8.90
C GLU A 26 1.81 -23.80 7.95
N ASN A 27 1.26 -24.11 6.78
CA ASN A 27 0.95 -23.12 5.74
C ASN A 27 0.02 -22.02 6.25
N PHE A 28 0.35 -20.76 5.92
CA PHE A 28 -0.37 -19.62 6.46
C PHE A 28 -1.86 -19.65 6.14
N PHE A 29 -2.26 -19.81 4.87
CA PHE A 29 -3.67 -19.78 4.44
C PHE A 29 -4.35 -21.15 4.53
N LEU A 30 -5.41 -21.24 5.32
CA LEU A 30 -6.23 -22.45 5.50
C LEU A 30 -7.51 -22.39 4.68
N ARG A 31 -8.12 -23.55 4.43
CA ARG A 31 -9.45 -23.63 3.81
C ARG A 31 -10.50 -23.11 4.77
N ILE A 32 -11.51 -22.46 4.23
CA ILE A 32 -12.71 -22.05 4.96
C ILE A 32 -13.66 -23.26 5.03
N ASN A 33 -14.19 -23.55 6.21
CA ASN A 33 -15.19 -24.62 6.36
C ASN A 33 -16.54 -24.17 5.79
N LYS A 34 -17.38 -25.14 5.41
CA LYS A 34 -18.75 -24.85 4.92
C LYS A 34 -19.63 -24.31 6.04
N ASP A 35 -19.50 -24.89 7.22
CA ASP A 35 -20.26 -24.52 8.42
C ASP A 35 -19.34 -23.73 9.36
N ILE A 36 -19.49 -22.40 9.33
CA ILE A 36 -18.57 -21.44 9.95
C ILE A 36 -18.90 -21.19 11.44
N GLU A 37 -20.05 -21.69 11.92
CA GLU A 37 -20.61 -21.33 13.24
C GLU A 37 -19.68 -21.66 14.41
N GLU A 38 -18.97 -22.79 14.37
CA GLU A 38 -18.02 -23.19 15.42
C GLU A 38 -16.57 -23.25 14.95
N ASN A 39 -16.32 -23.53 13.66
CA ASN A 39 -14.99 -23.74 13.12
C ASN A 39 -14.84 -23.02 11.79
N TRP A 40 -14.24 -21.83 11.80
CA TRP A 40 -14.05 -21.01 10.60
C TRP A 40 -13.12 -21.65 9.57
N TYR A 41 -12.04 -22.29 10.04
CA TYR A 41 -10.98 -22.81 9.20
C TYR A 41 -10.79 -24.31 9.39
N SER A 42 -10.50 -24.98 8.28
CA SER A 42 -10.05 -26.38 8.25
C SER A 42 -8.59 -26.47 8.72
N THR A 43 -8.15 -27.66 9.11
CA THR A 43 -6.74 -27.94 9.39
C THR A 43 -5.86 -27.99 8.14
N PHE A 44 -6.48 -28.13 6.95
CA PHE A 44 -5.78 -28.22 5.68
C PHE A 44 -5.57 -26.86 5.01
N HIS A 45 -4.42 -26.71 4.36
CA HIS A 45 -4.08 -25.52 3.59
C HIS A 45 -5.01 -25.28 2.38
N LEU A 46 -5.16 -24.01 2.04
CA LEU A 46 -5.89 -23.58 0.86
C LEU A 46 -5.16 -24.00 -0.42
N GLY A 47 -5.89 -24.58 -1.36
CA GLY A 47 -5.32 -25.06 -2.62
C GLY A 47 -4.70 -23.93 -3.47
N ARG A 48 -3.64 -24.27 -4.21
CA ARG A 48 -2.89 -23.33 -5.06
C ARG A 48 -3.77 -22.53 -6.02
N ASP A 49 -4.74 -23.18 -6.66
CA ASP A 49 -5.60 -22.54 -7.66
C ASP A 49 -6.56 -21.54 -7.02
N LYS A 50 -7.09 -21.87 -5.83
CA LYS A 50 -7.91 -20.93 -5.03
C LYS A 50 -7.07 -19.73 -4.61
N LEU A 51 -5.87 -19.95 -4.06
CA LEU A 51 -4.94 -18.87 -3.71
C LEU A 51 -4.57 -17.99 -4.91
N SER A 52 -4.44 -18.58 -6.10
CA SER A 52 -4.14 -17.84 -7.33
C SER A 52 -5.35 -17.04 -7.83
N GLY A 53 -6.57 -17.53 -7.58
CA GLY A 53 -7.82 -16.87 -7.92
C GLY A 53 -8.22 -15.71 -7.00
N MET A 54 -7.82 -15.75 -5.72
CA MET A 54 -8.20 -14.73 -4.73
C MET A 54 -7.85 -13.31 -5.16
N LEU A 55 -6.67 -13.08 -5.73
CA LEU A 55 -6.30 -11.73 -6.15
C LEU A 55 -7.18 -11.21 -7.30
N LYS A 56 -7.58 -12.10 -8.21
CA LYS A 56 -8.49 -11.74 -9.31
C LYS A 56 -9.86 -11.35 -8.75
N GLU A 57 -10.34 -12.08 -7.75
CA GLU A 57 -11.58 -11.78 -7.05
C GLU A 57 -11.51 -10.44 -6.31
N ILE A 58 -10.42 -10.17 -5.58
CA ILE A 58 -10.18 -8.88 -4.93
C ILE A 58 -10.22 -7.74 -5.95
N CYS A 59 -9.55 -7.90 -7.11
CA CYS A 59 -9.57 -6.88 -8.15
C CYS A 59 -10.99 -6.62 -8.67
N ASN A 60 -11.78 -7.68 -8.85
CA ASN A 60 -13.18 -7.56 -9.28
C ASN A 60 -14.05 -6.84 -8.25
N ILE A 61 -13.93 -7.20 -6.96
CA ILE A 61 -14.70 -6.59 -5.87
C ILE A 61 -14.33 -5.11 -5.69
N THR A 62 -13.05 -4.77 -5.81
CA THR A 62 -12.54 -3.41 -5.61
C THR A 62 -12.63 -2.52 -6.85
N GLY A 63 -13.07 -3.06 -7.99
CA GLY A 63 -13.14 -2.31 -9.26
C GLY A 63 -11.78 -2.01 -9.89
N ILE A 64 -10.72 -2.75 -9.53
CA ILE A 64 -9.41 -2.60 -10.16
C ILE A 64 -9.47 -3.13 -11.60
N ASP A 65 -9.25 -2.24 -12.57
CA ASP A 65 -9.24 -2.58 -13.98
C ASP A 65 -8.08 -3.53 -14.34
N CYS A 66 -8.45 -4.73 -14.80
CA CYS A 66 -7.54 -5.77 -15.25
C CYS A 66 -7.58 -6.01 -16.77
N THR A 67 -8.32 -5.21 -17.55
CA THR A 67 -8.70 -5.50 -18.94
C THR A 67 -7.50 -5.75 -19.86
N ASN A 68 -6.39 -5.04 -19.61
CA ASN A 68 -5.15 -5.16 -20.39
C ASN A 68 -3.93 -5.58 -19.55
N ARG A 69 -4.15 -6.10 -18.34
CA ARG A 69 -3.07 -6.41 -17.40
C ARG A 69 -3.36 -7.70 -16.65
N ARG A 70 -2.40 -8.62 -16.70
CA ARG A 70 -2.45 -9.83 -15.87
C ARG A 70 -2.00 -9.50 -14.45
N ILE A 71 -2.96 -9.30 -13.55
CA ILE A 71 -2.70 -9.14 -12.11
C ILE A 71 -2.76 -10.52 -11.45
N VAL A 72 -1.61 -10.95 -10.91
CA VAL A 72 -1.45 -12.22 -10.18
C VAL A 72 -0.60 -11.99 -8.93
N ASN A 73 -0.51 -12.98 -8.04
CA ASN A 73 0.25 -12.86 -6.78
C ASN A 73 1.70 -12.39 -7.00
N HIS A 74 2.32 -12.77 -8.12
CA HIS A 74 3.64 -12.28 -8.51
C HIS A 74 3.69 -10.76 -8.74
N SER A 75 2.61 -10.16 -9.26
CA SER A 75 2.48 -8.71 -9.44
C SER A 75 2.49 -7.97 -8.11
N LEU A 76 1.84 -8.52 -7.06
CA LEU A 76 1.92 -7.97 -5.70
C LEU A 76 3.34 -8.03 -5.16
N ARG A 77 3.99 -9.19 -5.26
CA ARG A 77 5.39 -9.36 -4.80
C ARG A 77 6.33 -8.37 -5.49
N LYS A 78 6.19 -8.18 -6.80
CA LYS A 78 6.94 -7.19 -7.58
C LYS A 78 6.67 -5.76 -7.08
N ARG A 79 5.39 -5.41 -6.87
CA ARG A 79 5.01 -4.07 -6.37
C ARG A 79 5.55 -3.81 -4.97
N THR A 80 5.48 -4.78 -4.06
CA THR A 80 6.04 -4.67 -2.71
C THR A 80 7.55 -4.43 -2.77
N ALA A 81 8.28 -5.22 -3.55
CA ALA A 81 9.73 -5.05 -3.71
C ALA A 81 10.09 -3.65 -4.24
N GLN A 82 9.37 -3.17 -5.27
CA GLN A 82 9.58 -1.84 -5.82
C GLN A 82 9.25 -0.74 -4.80
N LYS A 83 8.14 -0.85 -4.07
CA LYS A 83 7.75 0.16 -3.08
C LYS A 83 8.79 0.28 -1.96
N LEU A 84 9.29 -0.83 -1.44
CA LEU A 84 10.35 -0.79 -0.42
C LEU A 84 11.66 -0.21 -0.97
N ASN A 85 11.97 -0.46 -2.25
CA ASN A 85 13.09 0.18 -2.93
C ASN A 85 12.90 1.70 -3.08
N ASP A 86 11.66 2.14 -3.35
CA ASP A 86 11.33 3.56 -3.49
C ASP A 86 11.47 4.31 -2.16
N GLU A 87 11.15 3.65 -1.05
CA GLU A 87 11.37 4.14 0.31
C GLU A 87 12.85 4.06 0.76
N GLY A 88 13.74 3.53 -0.10
CA GLY A 88 15.17 3.48 0.17
C GLY A 88 15.61 2.38 1.15
N LEU A 89 14.80 1.34 1.37
CA LEU A 89 15.20 0.22 2.21
C LEU A 89 16.38 -0.55 1.60
N ASP A 90 17.19 -1.14 2.48
CA ASP A 90 18.35 -1.91 2.06
C ASP A 90 17.93 -3.19 1.31
N SER A 91 18.80 -3.63 0.40
CA SER A 91 18.52 -4.80 -0.44
C SER A 91 18.30 -6.08 0.37
N GLN A 92 19.00 -6.26 1.49
CA GLN A 92 18.91 -7.47 2.30
C GLN A 92 17.58 -7.53 3.06
N ALA A 93 17.11 -6.42 3.65
CA ALA A 93 15.79 -6.34 4.27
C ALA A 93 14.68 -6.59 3.24
N ILE A 94 14.79 -6.01 2.03
CA ILE A 94 13.83 -6.27 0.97
C ILE A 94 13.84 -7.74 0.56
N MET A 95 15.03 -8.35 0.41
CA MET A 95 15.16 -9.78 0.10
C MET A 95 14.52 -10.66 1.17
N ASN A 96 14.69 -10.33 2.46
CA ASN A 96 14.09 -11.07 3.57
C ASN A 96 12.55 -11.01 3.53
N VAL A 97 11.98 -9.82 3.33
CA VAL A 97 10.51 -9.64 3.24
C VAL A 97 9.93 -10.30 1.99
N THR A 98 10.62 -10.14 0.87
CA THR A 98 10.14 -10.62 -0.42
C THR A 98 10.60 -12.03 -0.74
N LEU A 99 11.35 -12.69 0.15
CA LEU A 99 11.87 -14.06 0.03
C LEU A 99 12.69 -14.33 -1.24
N HIS A 100 13.49 -13.34 -1.69
CA HIS A 100 14.44 -13.58 -2.78
C HIS A 100 15.72 -14.21 -2.25
N ARG A 101 16.24 -15.20 -2.98
CA ARG A 101 17.51 -15.88 -2.62
C ARG A 101 18.75 -15.16 -3.14
N SER A 102 18.59 -14.20 -4.05
CA SER A 102 19.69 -13.47 -4.66
C SER A 102 19.32 -12.03 -4.98
N ILE A 103 20.35 -11.16 -4.99
CA ILE A 103 20.23 -9.76 -5.41
C ILE A 103 19.81 -9.67 -6.87
N ALA A 104 20.33 -10.54 -7.74
CA ALA A 104 19.94 -10.59 -9.15
C ALA A 104 18.43 -10.83 -9.32
N GLY A 105 17.85 -11.74 -8.53
CA GLY A 105 16.41 -11.99 -8.54
C GLY A 105 15.60 -10.78 -8.07
N LEU A 106 16.07 -10.05 -7.04
CA LEU A 106 15.44 -8.82 -6.59
C LEU A 106 15.53 -7.70 -7.64
N ASN A 107 16.68 -7.54 -8.29
CA ASN A 107 16.91 -6.49 -9.28
C ASN A 107 15.98 -6.61 -10.49
N ALA A 108 15.46 -7.80 -10.81
CA ALA A 108 14.44 -7.98 -11.86
C ALA A 108 13.11 -7.25 -11.57
N TYR A 109 12.85 -6.86 -10.32
CA TYR A 109 11.69 -6.06 -9.94
C TYR A 109 11.99 -4.57 -9.82
N ARG A 110 13.26 -4.18 -9.78
CA ARG A 110 13.67 -2.81 -9.52
C ARG A 110 13.65 -1.96 -10.78
N THR A 111 13.15 -0.76 -10.59
CA THR A 111 13.20 0.35 -11.53
C THR A 111 13.57 1.60 -10.75
N GLN A 112 14.32 2.51 -11.38
CA GLN A 112 14.67 3.78 -10.74
C GLN A 112 13.44 4.68 -10.74
N ASN A 113 13.10 5.22 -9.57
CA ASN A 113 12.07 6.25 -9.48
C ASN A 113 12.64 7.65 -9.78
N GLU A 114 11.75 8.62 -9.94
CA GLU A 114 12.14 9.99 -10.32
C GLU A 114 13.04 10.67 -9.28
N LYS A 115 12.83 10.41 -7.98
CA LYS A 115 13.70 10.93 -6.91
C LYS A 115 15.12 10.39 -7.06
N GLN A 116 15.26 9.08 -7.26
CA GLN A 116 16.56 8.43 -7.47
C GLN A 116 17.24 8.94 -8.75
N LYS A 117 16.49 9.13 -9.84
CA LYS A 117 17.02 9.71 -11.08
C LYS A 117 17.51 11.15 -10.86
N LEU A 118 16.74 11.96 -10.15
CA LEU A 118 17.10 13.34 -9.83
C LEU A 118 18.36 13.39 -8.96
N ASP A 119 18.46 12.55 -7.94
CA ASP A 119 19.65 12.48 -7.07
C ASP A 119 20.90 12.10 -7.86
N ILE A 120 20.79 11.13 -8.78
CA ILE A 120 21.89 10.74 -9.67
C ILE A 120 22.27 11.91 -10.61
N ALA A 121 21.29 12.60 -11.20
CA ALA A 121 21.54 13.75 -12.06
C ALA A 121 22.25 14.89 -11.31
N LYS A 122 21.80 15.20 -10.07
CA LYS A 122 22.43 16.18 -9.17
C LYS A 122 23.90 15.88 -8.91
N LEU A 123 24.24 14.60 -8.76
CA LEU A 123 25.60 14.13 -8.45
C LEU A 123 26.52 14.05 -9.67
N THR A 124 25.98 13.67 -10.83
CA THR A 124 26.79 13.31 -12.02
C THR A 124 26.94 14.43 -13.05
N LEU A 125 26.03 15.41 -13.08
CA LEU A 125 26.08 16.52 -14.03
C LEU A 125 26.77 17.74 -13.39
N PRO A 126 27.97 18.14 -13.86
CA PRO A 126 28.63 19.34 -13.37
C PRO A 126 27.80 20.59 -13.70
N GLY A 127 27.43 21.37 -12.67
CA GLY A 127 26.72 22.64 -12.80
C GLY A 127 25.32 22.67 -12.18
N ILE A 128 24.62 21.53 -12.09
CA ILE A 128 23.20 21.52 -11.69
C ILE A 128 22.97 21.73 -10.18
N SER A 129 23.97 21.41 -9.35
CA SER A 129 23.90 21.62 -7.90
C SER A 129 23.84 23.11 -7.50
N LYS A 130 24.31 24.03 -8.37
CA LYS A 130 24.24 25.48 -8.11
C LYS A 130 22.92 26.09 -8.58
N ASP A 131 22.35 25.63 -9.68
CA ASP A 131 21.10 26.20 -10.23
C ASP A 131 19.86 25.73 -9.45
N ILE A 132 19.82 24.47 -8.98
CA ILE A 132 18.67 23.96 -8.20
C ILE A 132 18.61 24.60 -6.80
N SER A 133 19.75 24.92 -6.17
CA SER A 133 19.71 25.61 -4.86
C SER A 133 19.16 27.02 -4.97
N MET A 134 19.31 27.68 -6.14
CA MET A 134 18.66 28.97 -6.38
C MET A 134 17.15 28.81 -6.62
N GLN A 135 16.71 27.75 -7.32
CA GLN A 135 15.28 27.50 -7.55
C GLN A 135 14.53 27.02 -6.29
N GLU A 136 15.11 26.11 -5.49
CA GLU A 136 14.50 25.67 -4.22
C GLU A 136 14.35 26.84 -3.23
N ASN A 137 15.27 27.82 -3.25
CA ASN A 137 15.13 29.06 -2.45
C ASN A 137 14.11 30.05 -3.04
N LEU A 138 13.93 30.08 -4.37
CA LEU A 138 12.91 30.91 -5.01
C LEU A 138 11.48 30.37 -4.77
N GLU A 139 11.28 29.05 -4.83
CA GLU A 139 9.99 28.42 -4.53
C GLU A 139 9.62 28.59 -3.04
N LYS A 140 10.58 28.42 -2.13
CA LYS A 140 10.35 28.69 -0.69
C LYS A 140 9.99 30.15 -0.41
N SER A 141 10.66 31.08 -1.08
CA SER A 141 10.37 32.52 -0.99
C SER A 141 9.01 32.88 -1.61
N ALA A 142 8.61 32.20 -2.70
CA ALA A 142 7.29 32.39 -3.31
C ALA A 142 6.14 31.82 -2.46
N GLU A 143 6.37 30.74 -1.71
CA GLU A 143 5.42 30.19 -0.74
C GLU A 143 5.24 31.11 0.48
N ASP A 144 6.33 31.72 0.97
CA ASP A 144 6.27 32.69 2.08
C ASP A 144 5.50 33.97 1.67
N LEU A 145 5.72 34.49 0.45
CA LEU A 145 4.99 35.65 -0.10
C LEU A 145 3.48 35.39 -0.29
N ASN A 146 3.11 34.17 -0.71
CA ASN A 146 1.70 33.79 -0.85
C ASN A 146 1.00 33.61 0.52
N THR A 147 1.76 33.29 1.56
CA THR A 147 1.23 33.11 2.91
C THR A 147 0.99 34.46 3.61
N GLU A 148 1.89 35.43 3.43
CA GLU A 148 1.68 36.80 3.92
C GLU A 148 0.52 37.51 3.21
N GLN A 149 0.39 37.37 1.88
CA GLN A 149 -0.76 37.91 1.13
C GLN A 149 -2.10 37.24 1.52
N ARG A 150 -2.07 36.00 2.01
CA ARG A 150 -3.26 35.29 2.50
C ARG A 150 -3.65 35.74 3.91
N ILE A 151 -2.70 36.14 4.75
CA ILE A 151 -2.96 36.66 6.10
C ILE A 151 -3.56 38.08 6.04
N GLU A 152 -3.09 38.95 5.13
CA GLU A 152 -3.69 40.29 4.94
C GLU A 152 -5.13 40.22 4.40
N ASN A 153 -5.43 39.24 3.54
CA ASN A 153 -6.77 39.05 2.98
C ASN A 153 -7.77 38.41 3.97
N LEU A 154 -7.30 37.75 5.04
CA LEU A 154 -8.17 37.14 6.06
C LEU A 154 -8.65 38.12 7.14
N SER A 155 -8.09 39.33 7.23
CA SER A 155 -8.51 40.33 8.23
C SER A 155 -9.81 41.07 7.86
N SER A 156 -10.41 40.81 6.70
CA SER A 156 -11.51 41.66 6.19
C SER A 156 -12.87 40.97 6.00
N GLN A 157 -13.04 39.67 6.21
CA GLN A 157 -14.38 39.04 6.06
C GLN A 157 -14.63 37.96 7.11
N GLU A 158 -15.25 38.39 8.20
CA GLU A 158 -15.89 37.54 9.20
C GLU A 158 -17.22 36.97 8.69
N GLU A 159 -17.52 35.75 9.17
CA GLU A 159 -18.81 35.06 9.23
C GLU A 159 -19.41 34.43 7.94
N THR A 160 -19.35 33.09 7.84
CA THR A 160 -20.52 32.22 8.11
C THR A 160 -20.20 30.72 8.00
N LYS A 161 -20.67 30.00 9.04
CA LYS A 161 -20.75 28.55 9.38
C LYS A 161 -20.46 27.48 8.31
N THR A 162 -19.56 26.56 8.67
CA THR A 162 -19.32 25.27 8.02
C THR A 162 -19.94 24.12 8.84
N GLU A 163 -20.87 23.37 8.26
CA GLU A 163 -21.29 22.05 8.75
C GLU A 163 -20.36 20.96 8.16
N PRO A 164 -19.93 19.94 8.94
CA PRO A 164 -19.03 18.90 8.46
C PRO A 164 -19.79 17.79 7.71
N PHE A 165 -19.31 17.44 6.51
CA PHE A 165 -19.74 16.25 5.78
C PHE A 165 -19.23 14.98 6.48
N THR A 166 -20.11 14.29 7.19
CA THR A 166 -19.92 12.88 7.59
C THR A 166 -20.84 12.02 6.75
N GLU A 167 -20.29 11.15 5.90
CA GLU A 167 -21.03 9.97 5.42
C GLU A 167 -20.07 8.83 5.06
N ILE A 168 -19.87 7.92 6.00
CA ILE A 168 -19.33 6.60 5.74
C ILE A 168 -20.48 5.77 5.19
N GLN A 169 -20.43 5.40 3.92
CA GLN A 169 -21.39 4.45 3.35
C GLN A 169 -21.09 3.06 3.88
N ASN A 170 -21.96 2.56 4.76
CA ASN A 170 -21.99 1.17 5.21
C ASN A 170 -22.31 0.26 4.01
N ILE A 171 -21.29 -0.43 3.47
CA ILE A 171 -21.49 -1.43 2.43
C ILE A 171 -21.78 -2.77 3.11
N THR A 172 -23.07 -3.16 3.13
CA THR A 172 -23.50 -4.51 3.48
C THR A 172 -23.22 -5.45 2.30
N ILE A 173 -22.37 -6.46 2.51
CA ILE A 173 -22.09 -7.51 1.52
C ILE A 173 -23.18 -8.61 1.65
N PRO A 174 -23.97 -8.90 0.61
CA PRO A 174 -24.87 -10.05 0.64
C PRO A 174 -24.07 -11.34 0.40
N LEU A 175 -24.08 -12.24 1.40
CA LEU A 175 -23.68 -13.64 1.23
C LEU A 175 -24.66 -14.32 0.26
N LYS A 176 -24.21 -14.68 -0.94
CA LYS A 176 -24.95 -15.59 -1.82
C LYS A 176 -24.31 -16.98 -1.70
N LEU A 177 -25.04 -17.91 -1.06
CA LEU A 177 -24.78 -19.35 -1.15
C LEU A 177 -24.93 -19.78 -2.61
N ILE A 178 -23.85 -20.24 -3.25
CA ILE A 178 -23.82 -21.35 -4.23
C ILE A 178 -22.46 -22.03 -4.14
#